data_AF-A0A0R3SC96-F1
#
_entry.id   AF-A0A0R3SC96-F1
#
_cell.length_a   1.000
_cell.length_b   1.000
_cell.length_c   1.000
_cell.angle_alpha   90.00
_cell.angle_beta   90.00
_cell.angle_gamma   90.00
#
_symmetry.space_group_name_H-M   'P 1'
#
loop_
_entity.id
_entity.type
_entity.pdbx_description
1 polymer ?
#
loop_
_entity_poly.entity_id
_entity_poly.type
_entity_poly.pdbx_seq_one_letter_code
_entity_poly.pdbx_strand_id
1 'polypeptide(L)'
;MTEQYDNNSEIIIERKWKRVPMLGGEGIWTYEIGQEPEKSDPDIRESATNPIFCRTDTKQAFQWRIRNLPYPVDTYQLSVEDNDSVIVLRTTNKKYFKRITVPDLERLGIRLNSSLLSKNYANNTLVISYIKPENYLTFEKELKAELAKTKPLSGGDVPCASM
;
A
#
# COMPACT_ATOMS: atom_id res chain seq x y z
N MET A 1 -13.83 -1.79 6.19
CA MET A 1 -12.40 -2.10 5.94
C MET A 1 -12.24 -3.60 6.03
N THR A 2 -11.39 -4.19 5.20
CA THR A 2 -11.02 -5.60 5.30
C THR A 2 -9.51 -5.74 5.14
N GLU A 3 -8.91 -6.55 6.00
CA GLU A 3 -7.48 -6.87 5.98
C GLU A 3 -7.30 -8.37 5.84
N GLN A 4 -6.31 -8.76 5.04
CA GLN A 4 -5.88 -10.14 4.89
C GLN A 4 -4.40 -10.25 5.27
N TYR A 5 -4.10 -11.21 6.15
CA TYR A 5 -2.77 -11.47 6.65
C TYR A 5 -2.22 -12.75 6.04
N ASP A 6 -0.91 -12.78 5.84
CA ASP A 6 -0.19 -14.02 5.57
C ASP A 6 -0.10 -14.86 6.84
N ASN A 7 -0.52 -16.12 6.78
CA ASN A 7 -0.55 -16.99 7.96
C ASN A 7 0.84 -17.29 8.54
N ASN A 8 1.88 -17.23 7.71
CA ASN A 8 3.25 -17.59 8.14
C ASN A 8 4.03 -16.35 8.61
N SER A 9 3.94 -15.25 7.87
CA SER A 9 4.71 -14.04 8.13
C SER A 9 3.97 -13.00 8.97
N GLU A 10 2.65 -13.13 9.15
CA GLU A 10 1.79 -12.15 9.85
C GLU A 10 1.91 -10.72 9.29
N ILE A 11 2.21 -10.63 8.00
CA ILE A 11 2.25 -9.37 7.25
C ILE A 11 0.91 -9.21 6.55
N ILE A 12 0.43 -7.97 6.46
CA ILE A 12 -0.77 -7.64 5.68
C ILE A 12 -0.45 -7.80 4.20
N ILE A 13 -1.14 -8.73 3.53
CA ILE A 13 -1.03 -8.94 2.09
C ILE A 13 -1.99 -7.98 1.36
N GLU A 14 -3.19 -7.82 1.91
CA GLU A 14 -4.24 -7.01 1.30
C GLU A 14 -4.92 -6.17 2.36
N ARG A 15 -5.09 -4.88 2.08
CA ARG A 15 -5.96 -4.00 2.87
C ARG A 15 -6.81 -3.20 1.90
N LYS A 16 -8.12 -3.30 2.04
CA LYS A 16 -9.08 -2.58 1.20
C LYS A 16 -10.17 -1.89 2.00
N TRP A 17 -10.63 -0.77 1.45
CA TRP A 17 -11.67 0.08 2.00
C TRP A 17 -12.84 0.15 1.03
N LYS A 18 -14.07 -0.03 1.53
CA LYS A 18 -15.28 0.19 0.74
C LYS A 18 -15.66 1.66 0.88
N ARG A 19 -15.51 2.45 -0.18
CA ARG A 19 -15.93 3.86 -0.19
C ARG A 19 -17.37 3.94 -0.65
N VAL A 20 -18.23 4.46 0.21
CA VAL A 20 -19.63 4.73 -0.13
C VAL A 20 -19.69 6.05 -0.92
N PRO A 21 -20.24 6.06 -2.14
CA PRO A 21 -20.35 7.29 -2.94
C PRO A 21 -21.32 8.28 -2.31
N MET A 22 -21.07 9.58 -2.50
CA MET A 22 -21.89 10.67 -1.94
C MET A 22 -23.35 10.63 -2.38
N LEU A 23 -23.64 10.11 -3.58
CA LEU A 23 -24.97 10.05 -4.17
C LEU A 23 -25.73 8.75 -3.86
N GLY A 24 -25.23 7.95 -2.91
CA GLY A 24 -25.78 6.61 -2.62
C GLY A 24 -25.39 5.57 -3.68
N GLY A 25 -25.59 4.29 -3.37
CA GLY A 25 -25.23 3.16 -4.23
C GLY A 25 -24.22 2.20 -3.60
N GLU A 26 -23.90 1.12 -4.32
CA GLU A 26 -22.90 0.15 -3.86
C GLU A 26 -21.51 0.77 -3.84
N GLY A 27 -20.87 0.75 -2.66
CA GLY A 27 -19.54 1.31 -2.48
C GLY A 27 -18.46 0.56 -3.26
N ILE A 28 -17.50 1.31 -3.82
CA ILE A 28 -16.37 0.76 -4.58
C ILE A 28 -15.24 0.40 -3.61
N TRP A 29 -14.70 -0.81 -3.76
CA TRP A 29 -13.52 -1.24 -3.02
C TRP A 29 -12.26 -0.57 -3.58
N THR A 30 -11.45 -0.01 -2.70
CA THR A 30 -10.15 0.59 -3.04
C THR A 30 -9.05 -0.05 -2.21
N TYR A 31 -7.99 -0.47 -2.87
CA TYR A 31 -6.86 -1.17 -2.27
C TYR A 31 -5.83 -0.16 -1.75
N GLU A 32 -5.50 -0.27 -0.47
CA GLU A 32 -4.42 0.47 0.20
C GLU A 32 -3.12 -0.34 0.19
N ILE A 33 -3.21 -1.65 0.44
CA ILE A 33 -2.11 -2.62 0.38
C ILE A 33 -2.54 -3.76 -0.56
N GLY A 34 -1.59 -4.24 -1.36
CA GLY A 34 -1.84 -5.21 -2.42
C GLY A 34 -2.26 -4.56 -3.73
N GLN A 35 -2.79 -5.37 -4.64
CA GLN A 35 -3.22 -4.95 -5.97
C GLN A 35 -4.61 -5.52 -6.26
N GLU A 36 -5.46 -4.75 -6.92
CA GLU A 36 -6.71 -5.30 -7.47
C GLU A 36 -6.37 -6.39 -8.50
N PRO A 37 -7.07 -7.54 -8.48
CA PRO A 37 -6.90 -8.55 -9.52
C PRO A 37 -7.21 -7.96 -10.89
N GLU A 38 -6.40 -8.31 -11.89
CA GLU A 38 -6.59 -7.83 -13.26
C GLU A 38 -7.97 -8.29 -13.77
N LYS A 39 -8.82 -7.32 -14.13
CA LYS A 39 -10.08 -7.59 -14.79
C LYS A 39 -9.77 -7.98 -16.23
N SER A 40 -10.01 -9.23 -16.58
CA SER A 40 -9.87 -9.72 -17.95
C SER A 40 -11.07 -9.26 -18.78
N ASP A 41 -11.09 -7.99 -19.17
CA ASP A 41 -12.02 -7.51 -20.18
C ASP A 41 -11.40 -7.77 -21.57
N PRO A 42 -12.02 -8.60 -22.43
CA PRO A 42 -11.42 -9.00 -23.70
C PRO A 42 -11.32 -7.85 -24.72
N ASP A 43 -12.14 -6.81 -24.60
CA ASP A 43 -12.25 -5.74 -25.61
C ASP A 43 -11.33 -4.54 -25.34
N ILE A 44 -11.19 -4.13 -24.07
CA ILE A 44 -10.40 -2.96 -23.69
C ILE A 44 -9.49 -3.32 -22.51
N ARG A 45 -8.17 -3.22 -22.72
CA ARG A 45 -7.16 -3.46 -21.69
C ARG A 45 -6.12 -2.35 -21.66
N GLU A 46 -5.59 -2.10 -20.47
CA GLU A 46 -4.42 -1.25 -20.31
C GLU A 46 -3.20 -1.88 -21.01
N SER A 47 -2.28 -1.05 -21.48
CA SER A 47 -1.03 -1.55 -22.06
C SER A 47 -0.23 -2.28 -20.98
N ALA A 48 0.31 -3.46 -21.32
CA ALA A 48 1.21 -4.21 -20.45
C ALA A 48 2.50 -3.43 -20.11
N THR A 49 2.80 -2.35 -20.85
CA THR A 49 3.94 -1.45 -20.60
C THR A 49 3.60 -0.30 -19.65
N ASN A 50 2.35 -0.14 -19.23
CA ASN A 50 1.97 0.93 -18.31
C ASN A 50 2.60 0.67 -16.92
N PRO A 51 3.11 1.71 -16.23
CA PRO A 51 3.66 1.54 -14.89
C PRO A 51 2.60 1.04 -13.89
N ILE A 52 2.89 -0.09 -13.23
CA ILE A 52 1.98 -0.69 -12.25
C ILE A 52 2.53 -0.40 -10.85
N PHE A 53 1.79 0.39 -10.07
CA PHE A 53 2.12 0.76 -8.69
C PHE A 53 1.37 -0.14 -7.71
N CYS A 54 2.10 -0.77 -6.79
CA CYS A 54 1.55 -1.62 -5.74
C CYS A 54 2.31 -1.42 -4.43
N ARG A 55 1.61 -1.49 -3.29
CA ARG A 55 2.22 -1.50 -1.96
C ARG A 55 2.35 -2.94 -1.47
N THR A 56 3.57 -3.34 -1.14
CA THR A 56 3.93 -4.69 -0.68
C THR A 56 4.85 -4.57 0.53
N ASP A 57 4.26 -4.40 1.70
CA ASP A 57 5.03 -4.14 2.92
C ASP A 57 5.83 -5.36 3.38
N THR A 58 6.84 -5.09 4.19
CA THR A 58 7.61 -6.10 4.92
C THR A 58 7.42 -5.90 6.42
N LYS A 59 7.96 -6.82 7.25
CA LYS A 59 7.94 -6.65 8.70
C LYS A 59 8.58 -5.32 9.14
N GLN A 60 9.67 -4.91 8.48
CA GLN A 60 10.53 -3.80 8.91
C GLN A 60 10.35 -2.51 8.11
N ALA A 61 9.70 -2.57 6.95
CA ALA A 61 9.59 -1.42 6.06
C ALA A 61 8.25 -1.40 5.32
N PHE A 62 7.71 -0.20 5.13
CA PHE A 62 6.71 0.04 4.11
C PHE A 62 7.38 -0.02 2.75
N GLN A 63 6.80 -0.76 1.81
CA GLN A 63 7.41 -0.99 0.51
C GLN A 63 6.42 -0.76 -0.62
N TRP A 64 6.88 -0.09 -1.66
CA TRP A 64 6.15 0.11 -2.90
C TRP A 64 6.95 -0.41 -4.07
N ARG A 65 6.28 -1.16 -4.93
CA ARG A 65 6.85 -1.68 -6.17
C ARG A 65 6.17 -1.01 -7.34
N ILE A 66 6.98 -0.44 -8.22
CA ILE A 66 6.52 0.16 -9.46
C ILE A 66 7.15 -0.61 -10.61
N ARG A 67 6.35 -1.47 -11.26
CA ARG A 67 6.77 -2.28 -12.41
C ARG A 67 6.69 -1.46 -13.70
N ASN A 68 7.28 -1.98 -14.78
CA ASN A 68 7.27 -1.40 -16.12
C ASN A 68 7.87 0.01 -16.19
N LEU A 69 8.91 0.22 -15.40
CA LEU A 69 9.69 1.44 -15.39
C LEU A 69 10.96 1.21 -16.22
N PRO A 70 11.09 1.81 -17.43
CA PRO A 70 12.12 1.42 -18.40
C PRO A 70 13.44 2.19 -18.26
N TYR A 71 13.51 3.20 -17.39
CA TYR A 71 14.67 4.08 -17.28
C TYR A 71 15.66 3.55 -16.24
N PRO A 72 16.96 3.89 -16.32
CA PRO A 72 17.92 3.49 -15.31
C PRO A 72 17.65 4.14 -13.95
N VAL A 73 18.18 3.55 -12.88
CA VAL A 73 17.95 3.94 -11.48
C VAL A 73 18.23 5.43 -11.19
N ASP A 74 19.20 6.01 -11.89
CA ASP A 74 19.63 7.41 -11.74
C ASP A 74 18.61 8.41 -12.28
N THR A 75 17.72 7.97 -13.17
CA THR A 75 16.63 8.80 -13.70
C THR A 75 15.59 9.10 -12.61
N TYR A 76 15.42 8.20 -11.65
CA TYR A 76 14.43 8.30 -10.60
C TYR A 76 14.95 9.13 -9.42
N GLN A 77 14.19 10.12 -8.99
CA GLN A 77 14.52 10.95 -7.84
C GLN A 77 13.44 10.78 -6.77
N LEU A 78 13.86 10.55 -5.54
CA LEU A 78 12.98 10.46 -4.38
C LEU A 78 13.21 11.66 -3.46
N SER A 79 12.13 12.27 -3.02
CA SER A 79 12.13 13.31 -1.98
C SER A 79 10.97 13.09 -1.01
N VAL A 80 11.08 13.69 0.16
CA VAL A 80 9.99 13.83 1.12
C VAL A 80 9.55 15.29 1.08
N GLU A 81 8.24 15.53 0.92
CA GLU A 81 7.66 16.86 0.72
C GLU A 81 6.36 17.02 1.52
N ASP A 82 5.69 18.16 1.33
CA ASP A 82 4.43 18.53 1.97
C ASP A 82 4.50 18.49 3.50
N ASN A 83 5.46 19.22 4.08
CA ASN A 83 5.72 19.20 5.54
C ASN A 83 5.92 17.78 6.06
N ASP A 84 6.80 17.03 5.38
CA ASP A 84 7.19 15.69 5.75
C ASP A 84 6.01 14.70 5.85
N SER A 85 5.08 14.77 4.90
CA SER A 85 3.91 13.88 4.86
C SER A 85 3.82 13.03 3.59
N VAL A 86 4.47 13.45 2.50
CA VAL A 86 4.37 12.78 1.21
C VAL A 86 5.75 12.38 0.69
N ILE A 87 5.88 11.13 0.25
CA ILE A 87 7.03 10.68 -0.55
C ILE A 87 6.73 11.00 -2.01
N VAL A 88 7.64 11.71 -2.67
CA VAL A 88 7.51 12.09 -4.08
C VAL A 88 8.56 11.38 -4.91
N LEU A 89 8.09 10.65 -5.92
CA LEU A 89 8.91 10.07 -6.97
C LEU A 89 8.78 10.93 -8.23
N ARG A 90 9.92 11.40 -8.73
CA ARG A 90 10.02 12.11 -10.01
C ARG A 90 11.05 11.46 -10.91
N THR A 91 11.00 11.81 -12.18
CA THR A 91 12.02 11.45 -13.17
C THR A 91 12.67 12.70 -13.74
N THR A 92 13.97 12.65 -14.01
CA THR A 92 14.72 13.78 -14.60
C THR A 92 14.17 14.17 -15.99
N ASN A 93 13.70 13.19 -16.76
CA ASN A 93 13.06 13.39 -18.06
C ASN A 93 11.57 13.79 -17.99
N LYS A 94 11.02 13.97 -16.78
CA LYS A 94 9.62 14.36 -16.51
C LYS A 94 8.57 13.41 -17.08
N LYS A 95 8.92 12.14 -17.33
CA LYS A 95 7.99 11.13 -17.88
C LYS A 95 7.15 10.42 -16.84
N TYR A 96 7.57 10.47 -15.58
CA TYR A 96 6.89 9.84 -14.47
C TYR A 96 6.95 10.72 -13.22
N PHE A 97 5.79 10.83 -12.55
CA PHE A 97 5.59 11.56 -11.31
C PHE A 97 4.58 10.79 -10.46
N LYS A 98 4.90 10.56 -9.19
CA LYS A 98 4.01 9.90 -8.23
C LYS A 98 4.17 10.50 -6.85
N ARG A 99 3.03 10.82 -6.22
CA ARG A 99 2.95 11.15 -4.80
C ARG A 99 2.46 9.93 -4.05
N ILE A 100 3.13 9.61 -2.96
CA ILE A 100 2.88 8.42 -2.15
C ILE A 100 2.69 8.91 -0.72
N THR A 101 1.47 8.79 -0.22
CA THR A 101 1.17 8.97 1.20
C THR A 101 1.41 7.66 1.95
N VAL A 102 1.66 7.76 3.24
CA VAL A 102 1.76 6.59 4.13
C VAL A 102 0.61 6.68 5.14
N PRO A 103 -0.59 6.17 4.80
CA PRO A 103 -1.79 6.33 5.63
C PRO A 103 -1.59 5.84 7.07
N ASP A 104 -0.76 4.82 7.26
CA ASP A 104 -0.39 4.27 8.56
C ASP A 104 0.30 5.28 9.47
N LEU A 105 1.21 6.08 8.93
CA LEU A 105 1.90 7.12 9.68
C LEU A 105 1.03 8.36 9.84
N GLU A 106 0.24 8.71 8.82
CA GLU A 106 -0.72 9.82 8.90
C GLU A 106 -1.75 9.61 10.02
N ARG A 107 -2.29 8.38 10.16
CA ARG A 107 -3.22 8.00 11.25
C ARG A 107 -2.63 8.19 12.64
N LEU A 108 -1.31 8.04 12.79
CA LEU A 108 -0.58 8.25 14.04
C LEU A 108 0.01 9.66 14.17
N GLY A 109 -0.16 10.52 13.17
CA GLY A 109 0.46 11.85 13.13
C GLY A 109 1.99 11.84 13.03
N ILE A 110 2.59 10.74 12.58
CA ILE A 110 4.05 10.59 12.46
C ILE A 110 4.52 11.22 11.14
N ARG A 111 5.53 12.09 11.21
CA ARG A 111 6.17 12.71 10.05
C ARG A 111 7.22 11.79 9.41
N LEU A 112 7.37 11.93 8.10
CA LEU A 112 8.35 11.19 7.32
C LEU A 112 9.76 11.75 7.54
N ASN A 113 10.76 10.87 7.48
CA ASN A 113 12.16 11.24 7.51
C ASN A 113 12.85 10.71 6.25
N SER A 114 13.46 11.60 5.47
CA SER A 114 14.18 11.26 4.24
C SER A 114 15.31 10.25 4.45
N SER A 115 15.89 10.18 5.64
CA SER A 115 16.98 9.25 5.98
C SER A 115 16.53 7.79 6.05
N LEU A 116 15.24 7.53 6.28
CA LEU A 116 14.66 6.19 6.33
C LEU A 116 14.19 5.69 4.95
N LEU A 117 14.29 6.56 3.94
CA LEU A 117 13.84 6.29 2.58
C LEU A 117 14.99 5.75 1.74
N SER A 118 14.74 4.65 1.03
CA SER A 118 15.69 4.05 0.10
C SER A 118 14.98 3.58 -1.18
N LYS A 119 15.75 3.42 -2.24
CA LYS A 119 15.28 2.84 -3.51
C LYS A 119 16.23 1.78 -4.02
N ASN A 120 15.67 0.77 -4.68
CA ASN A 120 16.40 -0.22 -5.46
C ASN A 120 15.70 -0.37 -6.82
N TYR A 121 16.45 -0.62 -7.87
CA TYR A 121 15.90 -0.83 -9.21
C TYR A 121 16.51 -2.07 -9.85
N ALA A 122 15.65 -2.99 -10.28
CA ALA A 122 16.03 -4.19 -11.01
C ALA A 122 14.84 -4.69 -11.85
N ASN A 123 15.11 -5.34 -12.98
CA ASN A 123 14.07 -5.98 -13.82
C ASN A 123 12.90 -5.03 -14.16
N ASN A 124 13.21 -3.81 -14.62
CA ASN A 124 12.24 -2.74 -14.91
C ASN A 124 11.26 -2.44 -13.76
N THR A 125 11.71 -2.66 -12.53
CA THR A 125 10.93 -2.48 -11.31
C THR A 125 11.70 -1.62 -10.33
N LEU A 126 11.10 -0.50 -9.94
CA LEU A 126 11.59 0.33 -8.84
C LEU A 126 10.92 -0.13 -7.54
N VAL A 127 11.74 -0.49 -6.56
CA VAL A 127 11.30 -0.80 -5.20
C VAL A 127 11.67 0.38 -4.31
N ILE A 128 10.67 1.07 -3.79
CA ILE A 128 10.82 2.15 -2.82
C ILE A 128 10.58 1.53 -1.44
N SER A 129 11.51 1.71 -0.52
CA SER A 129 11.40 1.20 0.86
C SER A 129 11.53 2.34 1.85
N TYR A 130 10.61 2.41 2.80
CA TYR A 130 10.66 3.31 3.94
C TYR A 130 10.68 2.49 5.22
N ILE A 131 11.78 2.57 5.97
CA ILE A 131 11.93 1.81 7.23
C ILE A 131 10.87 2.26 8.22
N LYS A 132 10.16 1.31 8.83
CA LYS A 132 9.14 1.59 9.85
C LYS A 132 9.82 2.22 11.06
N PRO A 133 9.41 3.43 11.49
CA PRO A 133 9.94 4.05 12.70
C PRO A 133 9.60 3.22 13.95
N GLU A 134 10.42 3.29 14.99
CA GLU A 134 10.20 2.53 16.23
C GLU A 134 8.81 2.77 16.83
N ASN A 135 8.33 4.02 16.82
CA ASN A 135 7.00 4.39 17.30
C ASN A 135 5.87 3.66 16.56
N TYR A 136 6.05 3.36 15.27
CA TYR A 136 5.08 2.59 14.51
C TYR A 136 5.17 1.09 14.85
N LEU A 137 6.39 0.57 15.03
CA LEU A 137 6.61 -0.84 15.39
C LEU A 137 6.05 -1.18 16.78
N THR A 138 6.16 -0.27 17.75
CA THR A 138 5.55 -0.44 19.08
C THR A 138 4.03 -0.48 18.97
N PHE A 139 3.44 0.46 18.25
CA PHE A 139 2.01 0.48 17.97
C PHE A 139 1.53 -0.80 17.27
N GLU A 140 2.24 -1.27 16.23
CA GLU A 140 1.90 -2.50 15.51
C GLU A 140 1.96 -3.72 16.43
N LYS A 141 2.95 -3.79 17.33
CA LYS A 141 3.08 -4.86 18.32
C LYS A 141 1.93 -4.87 19.33
N GLU A 142 1.54 -3.71 19.84
CA GLU A 142 0.40 -3.57 20.75
C GLU A 142 -0.92 -3.95 20.07
N LEU A 143 -1.15 -3.45 18.85
CA LEU A 143 -2.33 -3.79 18.05
C LEU A 143 -2.43 -5.32 17.84
N LYS A 144 -1.33 -5.98 17.50
CA LYS A 144 -1.28 -7.44 17.35
C LYS A 144 -1.59 -8.16 18.67
N ALA A 145 -1.07 -7.68 19.79
CA ALA A 145 -1.37 -8.24 21.10
C ALA A 145 -2.86 -8.11 21.46
N GLU A 146 -3.51 -7.00 21.10
CA GLU A 146 -4.96 -6.82 21.30
C GLU A 146 -5.78 -7.75 20.38
N LEU A 147 -5.43 -7.86 19.10
CA LEU A 147 -6.11 -8.77 18.17
C LEU A 147 -6.01 -10.23 18.63
N ALA A 148 -4.87 -10.65 19.17
CA ALA A 148 -4.68 -12.00 19.70
C ALA A 148 -5.58 -12.33 20.91
N LYS A 149 -6.00 -11.32 21.68
CA LYS A 149 -6.95 -11.53 22.80
C LYS A 149 -8.37 -11.79 22.31
N THR A 150 -8.72 -11.28 21.13
CA THR A 150 -10.05 -11.50 20.56
C THR A 150 -10.13 -12.88 19.92
N LYS A 151 -11.07 -13.72 20.37
CA LYS A 151 -11.33 -14.99 19.70
C LYS A 151 -11.92 -14.71 18.31
N PRO A 152 -11.46 -15.39 17.25
CA PRO A 152 -12.18 -15.35 15.98
C PRO A 152 -13.61 -15.85 16.24
N LEU A 153 -14.62 -15.15 15.70
CA LEU A 153 -15.95 -15.74 15.65
C LEU A 153 -15.79 -17.06 14.87
N SER A 154 -16.00 -18.18 15.54
CA SER A 154 -16.07 -19.48 14.86
C SER A 154 -17.10 -19.35 13.75
N GLY A 155 -16.71 -19.69 12.52
CA GLY A 155 -17.58 -19.67 11.34
C GLY A 155 -18.73 -20.66 11.45
N GLY A 156 -19.71 -20.34 12.30
CA GLY A 156 -21.07 -20.87 12.19
C GLY A 156 -21.86 -19.89 11.34
N ASP A 157 -22.46 -20.40 10.28
CA ASP A 157 -23.38 -19.68 9.39
C ASP A 157 -24.23 -18.68 10.17
N VAL A 158 -23.93 -17.40 10.00
CA VAL A 158 -24.88 -16.34 10.35
C VAL A 158 -25.71 -16.15 9.08
N PRO A 159 -26.92 -16.71 8.97
CA PRO A 159 -27.77 -16.41 7.83
C PRO A 159 -28.00 -14.90 7.83
N CYS A 160 -27.49 -14.23 6.79
CA CYS A 160 -27.81 -12.84 6.54
C CYS A 160 -29.32 -12.78 6.31
N ALA A 161 -30.07 -12.36 7.33
CA ALA A 161 -31.48 -12.07 7.17
C ALA A 161 -31.59 -10.80 6.33
N SER A 162 -31.83 -10.97 5.04
CA SER A 162 -32.29 -9.91 4.15
C SER A 162 -33.63 -9.39 4.67
N MET A 163 -33.63 -8.16 5.20
CA MET A 163 -34.83 -7.32 5.31
C MET A 163 -35.03 -6.57 4.01
#